data_AF-A0A3M1N4D0-F1
#
_entry.id   AF-A0A3M1N4D0-F1
#
_cell.length_a   1.000
_cell.length_b   1.000
_cell.length_c   1.000
_cell.angle_alpha   90.00
_cell.angle_beta   90.00
_cell.angle_gamma   90.00
#
_symmetry.space_group_name_H-M   'P 1'
#
loop_
_entity.id
_entity.type
_entity.pdbx_description
1 polymer ?
#
loop_
_entity_poly.entity_id
_entity_poly.type
_entity_poly.pdbx_seq_one_letter_code
_entity_poly.pdbx_strand_id
1 'polypeptide(L)'
;VFGASSLQQLEALPEALFQQVVAEMPLHRVRAPERPLLEVLVESGFLRSRSEGRQLIQQGGLWINRQRVTAEQGRLEDFGRVRHRYWLVQRGRRHLAWLEEALS
;
A
#
# COMPACT_ATOMS: atom_id res chain seq x y z
N VAL A 1 3.05 -4.69 -17.95
CA VAL A 1 1.89 -5.59 -17.77
C VAL A 1 1.85 -5.99 -16.29
N PHE A 2 1.16 -5.24 -15.46
CA PHE A 2 0.98 -5.60 -14.04
C PHE A 2 -0.46 -5.25 -13.67
N GLY A 3 -1.37 -6.11 -14.10
CA GLY A 3 -2.81 -5.99 -13.83
C GLY A 3 -3.18 -6.60 -12.48
N ALA A 4 -4.48 -6.54 -12.15
CA ALA A 4 -5.07 -7.11 -10.94
C ALA A 4 -4.76 -8.62 -10.75
N SER A 5 -4.49 -9.35 -11.83
CA SER A 5 -4.05 -10.76 -11.80
C SER A 5 -2.80 -11.00 -10.95
N SER A 6 -1.91 -10.00 -10.85
CA SER A 6 -0.67 -10.13 -10.06
C SER A 6 -0.92 -10.18 -8.56
N LEU A 7 -1.99 -9.56 -8.03
CA LEU A 7 -2.27 -9.62 -6.59
C LEU A 7 -2.91 -10.94 -6.17
N GLN A 8 -3.84 -11.46 -6.98
CA GLN A 8 -4.40 -12.79 -6.76
C GLN A 8 -3.31 -13.87 -6.76
N GLN A 9 -2.32 -13.74 -7.65
CA GLN A 9 -1.15 -14.63 -7.65
C GLN A 9 -0.36 -14.54 -6.34
N LEU A 10 -0.14 -13.34 -5.79
CA LEU A 10 0.53 -13.16 -4.50
C LEU A 10 -0.26 -13.79 -3.34
N GLU A 11 -1.59 -13.67 -3.35
CA GLU A 11 -2.43 -14.27 -2.32
C GLU A 11 -2.39 -15.80 -2.33
N ALA A 12 -2.27 -16.40 -3.51
CA ALA A 12 -2.20 -17.85 -3.70
C ALA A 12 -0.81 -18.45 -3.39
N LEU A 13 0.22 -17.63 -3.14
CA LEU A 13 1.55 -18.15 -2.84
C LEU A 13 1.58 -18.92 -1.50
N PRO A 14 2.42 -19.97 -1.42
CA PRO A 14 2.82 -20.53 -0.14
C PRO A 14 3.43 -19.43 0.75
N GLU A 15 3.18 -19.49 2.07
CA GLU A 15 3.62 -18.45 3.01
C GLU A 15 5.12 -18.17 2.91
N ALA A 16 5.96 -19.22 2.81
CA ALA A 16 7.41 -19.05 2.70
C ALA A 16 7.83 -18.22 1.47
N LEU A 17 7.17 -18.44 0.33
CA LEU A 17 7.46 -17.71 -0.90
C LEU A 17 6.90 -16.28 -0.85
N PHE A 18 5.72 -16.11 -0.24
CA PHE A 18 5.16 -14.78 -0.01
C PHE A 18 6.10 -13.93 0.86
N GLN A 19 6.63 -14.49 1.94
CA GLN A 19 7.59 -13.80 2.82
C GLN A 19 8.89 -13.43 2.10
N GLN A 20 9.36 -14.27 1.17
CA GLN A 20 10.49 -13.90 0.29
C GLN A 20 10.14 -12.68 -0.55
N VAL A 21 8.96 -12.65 -1.20
CA VAL A 21 8.51 -11.48 -1.98
C VAL A 21 8.40 -10.21 -1.13
N VAL A 22 7.94 -10.34 0.12
CA VAL A 22 7.90 -9.20 1.06
C VAL A 22 9.30 -8.67 1.35
N ALA A 23 10.28 -9.57 1.55
CA ALA A 23 11.66 -9.21 1.87
C ALA A 23 12.42 -8.51 0.73
N GLU A 24 12.02 -8.72 -0.53
CA GLU A 24 12.63 -8.07 -1.71
C GLU A 24 12.34 -6.57 -1.82
N MET A 25 11.47 -6.03 -0.96
CA MET A 25 10.94 -4.68 -1.08
C MET A 25 10.95 -3.94 0.26
N PRO A 26 10.99 -2.59 0.26
CA PRO A 26 10.83 -1.83 1.48
C PRO A 26 9.51 -2.18 2.17
N LEU A 27 9.56 -2.32 3.50
CA LEU A 27 8.41 -2.60 4.35
C LEU A 27 8.23 -1.46 5.36
N HIS A 28 7.03 -0.87 5.39
CA HIS A 28 6.65 0.12 6.38
C HIS A 28 5.56 -0.44 7.29
N ARG A 29 5.64 -0.15 8.58
CA ARG A 29 4.59 -0.54 9.52
C ARG A 29 3.55 0.55 9.63
N VAL A 30 2.27 0.16 9.59
CA VAL A 30 1.13 1.05 9.80
C VAL A 30 0.41 0.68 11.09
N ARG A 31 -0.20 1.69 11.71
CA ARG A 31 -1.14 1.55 12.83
C ARG A 31 -2.41 2.29 12.46
N ALA A 32 -3.54 1.87 13.04
CA ALA A 32 -4.82 2.54 12.89
C ALA A 32 -5.21 2.79 11.40
N PRO A 33 -5.36 1.73 10.56
CA PRO A 33 -5.66 1.87 9.13
C PRO A 33 -7.03 2.53 8.82
N GLU A 34 -7.90 2.67 9.82
CA GLU A 34 -9.17 3.39 9.78
C GLU A 34 -9.03 4.93 9.83
N ARG A 35 -7.85 5.43 10.21
CA ARG A 35 -7.51 6.85 10.21
C ARG A 35 -7.37 7.40 8.77
N PRO A 36 -7.39 8.74 8.61
CA PRO A 36 -7.22 9.35 7.30
C PRO A 36 -5.97 8.82 6.57
N LEU A 37 -6.16 8.34 5.34
CA LEU A 37 -5.15 7.65 4.54
C LEU A 37 -3.81 8.39 4.52
N LEU A 38 -3.83 9.68 4.23
CA LEU A 38 -2.61 10.48 4.13
C LEU A 38 -1.88 10.66 5.46
N GLU A 39 -2.57 10.58 6.60
CA GLU A 39 -1.92 10.58 7.90
C GLU A 39 -1.20 9.25 8.14
N VAL A 40 -1.89 8.13 7.90
CA VAL A 40 -1.33 6.77 8.02
C VAL A 40 -0.09 6.59 7.13
N LEU A 41 -0.16 7.05 5.88
CA LEU A 41 0.95 6.94 4.93
C LEU A 41 2.15 7.84 5.29
N VAL A 42 1.92 8.97 5.97
CA VAL A 42 3.01 9.84 6.45
C VAL A 42 3.62 9.29 7.74
N GLU A 43 2.79 8.85 8.69
CA GLU A 43 3.25 8.27 9.95
C GLU A 43 4.05 6.98 9.76
N SER A 44 3.72 6.18 8.74
CA SER A 44 4.50 4.99 8.35
C SER A 44 5.83 5.31 7.66
N GLY A 45 6.07 6.57 7.30
CA GLY A 45 7.25 7.02 6.56
C GLY A 45 7.23 6.70 5.07
N PHE A 46 6.12 6.18 4.53
CA PHE A 46 5.98 5.93 3.09
C PHE A 46 5.88 7.23 2.29
N LEU A 47 5.13 8.22 2.79
CA LEU A 47 5.06 9.58 2.25
C LEU A 47 5.83 10.56 3.13
N ARG A 48 6.43 11.58 2.52
CA ARG A 48 7.15 12.63 3.27
C ARG A 48 6.19 13.65 3.88
N SER A 49 5.03 13.86 3.27
CA SER A 49 4.02 14.80 3.77
C SER A 49 2.63 14.54 3.18
N ARG A 50 1.60 15.09 3.83
CA ARG A 50 0.22 15.06 3.31
C ARG A 50 0.08 15.83 1.99
N SER A 51 0.85 16.91 1.81
CA SER A 51 0.83 17.71 0.57
C SER A 51 1.41 16.91 -0.61
N GLU A 52 2.51 16.16 -0.40
CA GLU A 52 3.02 15.22 -1.40
C GLU A 52 1.95 14.20 -1.78
N GLY A 53 1.28 13.61 -0.79
CA GLY A 53 0.20 12.64 -1.01
C GLY A 53 -0.95 13.19 -1.86
N ARG A 54 -1.47 14.39 -1.53
CA ARG A 54 -2.51 15.05 -2.33
C ARG A 54 -2.07 15.30 -3.77
N GLN A 55 -0.84 15.77 -3.97
CA GLN A 55 -0.31 16.01 -5.30
C GLN A 55 -0.21 14.71 -6.11
N LEU A 56 0.23 13.61 -5.49
CA LEU A 56 0.27 12.30 -6.14
C LEU A 56 -1.13 11.82 -6.52
N ILE A 57 -2.13 11.97 -5.65
CA ILE A 57 -3.51 11.59 -5.95
C ILE A 57 -4.03 12.39 -7.15
N GLN A 58 -3.86 13.71 -7.15
CA GLN A 58 -4.27 14.59 -8.26
C GLN A 58 -3.62 14.20 -9.59
N GLN A 59 -2.36 13.77 -9.55
CA GLN A 59 -1.59 13.34 -10.72
C GLN A 59 -1.81 11.86 -11.09
N GLY A 60 -2.63 11.11 -10.33
CA GLY A 60 -2.84 9.67 -10.52
C GLY A 60 -1.59 8.81 -10.23
N GLY A 61 -0.68 9.33 -9.42
CA GLY A 61 0.63 8.76 -9.09
C GLY A 61 0.67 7.93 -7.80
N LEU A 62 -0.42 7.85 -7.03
CA LEU A 62 -0.52 7.01 -5.83
C LEU A 62 -1.40 5.78 -6.11
N TRP A 63 -0.90 4.60 -5.76
CA TRP A 63 -1.60 3.34 -5.94
C TRP A 63 -1.49 2.48 -4.68
N ILE A 64 -2.57 1.76 -4.36
CA ILE A 64 -2.64 0.78 -3.27
C ILE A 64 -3.31 -0.45 -3.84
N ASN A 65 -2.72 -1.62 -3.64
CA ASN A 65 -3.20 -2.88 -4.20
C ASN A 65 -3.51 -2.76 -5.70
N ARG A 66 -2.60 -2.12 -6.44
CA ARG A 66 -2.75 -1.86 -7.90
C ARG A 66 -4.02 -1.08 -8.30
N GLN A 67 -4.77 -0.55 -7.34
CA GLN A 67 -5.84 0.41 -7.53
C GLN A 67 -5.28 1.82 -7.42
N ARG A 68 -5.65 2.71 -8.35
CA ARG A 68 -5.30 4.13 -8.26
C ARG A 68 -6.08 4.76 -7.11
N VAL A 69 -5.38 5.48 -6.24
CA VAL A 69 -6.02 6.23 -5.16
C VAL A 69 -6.71 7.47 -5.73
N THR A 70 -7.96 7.68 -5.35
CA THR A 70 -8.81 8.83 -5.66
C THR A 70 -9.13 9.62 -4.39
N ALA A 71 -9.73 10.79 -4.53
CA ALA A 71 -10.13 11.61 -3.38
C ALA A 71 -11.27 10.99 -2.54
N GLU A 72 -11.99 10.01 -3.09
CA GLU A 72 -13.10 9.32 -2.40
C GLU A 72 -12.61 8.25 -1.42
N GLN A 73 -11.40 7.72 -1.64
CA GLN A 73 -10.79 6.72 -0.76
C GLN A 73 -10.09 7.44 0.39
N GLY A 74 -10.77 7.44 1.54
CA GLY A 74 -10.37 8.21 2.70
C GLY A 74 -9.49 7.44 3.68
N ARG A 75 -9.42 6.11 3.58
CA ARG A 75 -8.76 5.22 4.55
C ARG A 75 -7.96 4.14 3.85
N LEU A 76 -7.03 3.51 4.58
CA LEU A 76 -6.23 2.41 4.04
C LEU A 76 -7.06 1.11 3.90
N GLU A 77 -8.03 0.91 4.79
CA GLU A 77 -8.92 -0.24 4.78
C GLU A 77 -9.83 -0.32 3.55
N ASP A 78 -10.10 0.81 2.89
CA ASP A 78 -10.90 0.90 1.66
C ASP A 78 -10.33 0.07 0.49
N PHE A 79 -9.05 -0.35 0.58
CA PHE A 79 -8.34 -1.10 -0.47
C PHE A 79 -8.25 -2.60 -0.21
N GLY A 80 -8.78 -3.10 0.92
CA GLY A 80 -8.66 -4.48 1.34
C GLY A 80 -7.24 -4.89 1.75
N ARG A 81 -7.12 -5.95 2.55
CA ARG A 81 -5.82 -6.46 3.02
C ARG A 81 -5.40 -7.64 2.16
N VAL A 82 -4.16 -7.63 1.68
CA VAL A 82 -3.49 -8.81 1.11
C VAL A 82 -2.99 -9.68 2.26
N ARG A 83 -3.28 -10.99 2.23
CA ARG A 83 -2.87 -11.95 3.26
C ARG A 83 -3.18 -11.47 4.69
N HIS A 84 -4.37 -10.86 4.86
CA HIS A 84 -4.92 -10.36 6.13
C HIS A 84 -4.18 -9.23 6.85
N ARG A 85 -3.03 -8.75 6.37
CA ARG A 85 -2.27 -7.69 7.07
C ARG A 85 -1.41 -6.79 6.19
N TYR A 86 -1.35 -7.03 4.88
CA TYR A 86 -0.48 -6.27 3.99
C TYR A 86 -1.24 -5.40 3.00
N TRP A 87 -0.60 -4.32 2.56
CA TRP A 87 -0.99 -3.55 1.37
C TRP A 87 0.23 -3.32 0.49
N LEU A 88 0.05 -3.45 -0.82
CA LEU A 88 1.08 -3.10 -1.79
C LEU A 88 0.91 -1.64 -2.22
N VAL A 89 1.85 -0.77 -1.91
CA VAL A 89 1.77 0.66 -2.22
C VAL A 89 2.79 1.08 -3.25
N GLN A 90 2.38 2.00 -4.14
CA GLN A 90 3.23 2.51 -5.20
C GLN A 90 3.14 4.04 -5.32
N ARG A 91 4.29 4.68 -5.43
CA ARG A 91 4.44 6.10 -5.78
C ARG A 91 5.13 6.24 -7.14
N GLY A 92 4.42 6.81 -8.11
CA GLY A 92 4.90 6.95 -9.49
C GLY A 92 5.16 5.58 -10.13
N ARG A 93 6.22 5.45 -10.93
CA ARG A 93 6.56 4.20 -11.66
C ARG A 93 7.58 3.28 -10.97
N ARG A 94 8.33 3.78 -9.98
CA ARG A 94 9.53 3.09 -9.47
C ARG A 94 9.52 2.82 -7.97
N HIS A 95 8.67 3.49 -7.19
CA HIS A 95 8.67 3.33 -5.74
C HIS A 95 7.53 2.42 -5.34
N LEU A 96 7.81 1.12 -5.28
CA LEU A 96 6.88 0.11 -4.79
C LEU A 96 7.36 -0.34 -3.40
N ALA A 97 6.44 -0.54 -2.46
CA ALA A 97 6.74 -0.95 -1.09
C ALA A 97 5.54 -1.71 -0.49
N TRP A 98 5.79 -2.42 0.60
CA TRP A 98 4.77 -3.05 1.43
C TRP A 98 4.42 -2.16 2.62
N LEU A 99 3.13 -2.12 2.96
CA LEU A 99 2.66 -1.71 4.28
C LEU A 99 2.24 -2.97 5.04
N GLU A 100 2.63 -3.09 6.29
CA GLU A 100 2.19 -4.15 7.20
C GLU A 100 1.43 -3.54 8.38
N GLU A 101 0.23 -4.04 8.63
CA GLU A 101 -0.52 -3.72 9.83
C GLU A 101 0.22 -4.28 11.05
N ALA A 102 0.75 -3.38 11.87
CA ALA A 102 1.23 -3.76 13.17
C ALA A 102 0.00 -4.03 14.05
N LEU A 103 -0.14 -5.28 14.51
CA LEU A 103 -1.09 -5.61 15.57
C LEU A 103 -0.81 -4.69 16.77
N SER A 104 -1.83 -3.95 17.17
CA SER A 104 -1.80 -3.06 18.33
C SER A 104 -1.96 -3.86 19.62
#